data_AF-A0A9E4MKB7-F1
#
_entry.id   AF-A0A9E4MKB7-F1
#
_cell.length_a   1.000
_cell.length_b   1.000
_cell.length_c   1.000
_cell.angle_alpha   90.00
_cell.angle_beta   90.00
_cell.angle_gamma   90.00
#
_symmetry.space_group_name_H-M   'P 1'
#
loop_
_entity.id
_entity.type
_entity.pdbx_description
1 polymer ?
#
loop_
_entity_poly.entity_id
_entity_poly.type
_entity_poly.pdbx_seq_one_letter_code
_entity_poly.pdbx_strand_id
1 'polypeptide(L)'
;MEVALQDKRRFYRAGALGLRALQDRQLGPDRFSANAEARWKAFRGELTDADRLDLLLRDGAVKQPLAFSAARVFGLPDLASDEPFGPDWVSLQPADAGPLLREARDTPPQAAGAGAFLKFAADLWGLAPGPVVTGAVASAQAASRIIVAGAGAAIALVEHAEGRSDMDLGDQVLLVAQSPGERQILGLGVALLGGRQTPRTVTAQDPLTQARALGFDRATLLLVSQDAAPEVRQGAAALAAALGVQG
;
A
#
# COMPACT_ATOMS: atom_id res chain seq x y z
N MET A 1 -19.16 -3.32 -6.02
CA MET A 1 -18.95 -2.86 -4.63
C MET A 1 -18.91 -1.34 -4.65
N GLU A 2 -19.82 -0.67 -3.94
CA GLU A 2 -19.79 0.80 -3.88
C GLU A 2 -18.73 1.23 -2.86
N VAL A 3 -17.70 1.94 -3.33
CA VAL A 3 -16.67 2.48 -2.45
C VAL A 3 -17.15 3.83 -1.90
N ALA A 4 -17.22 3.94 -0.58
CA ALA A 4 -17.63 5.16 0.10
C ALA A 4 -16.77 6.35 -0.35
N LEU A 5 -17.39 7.51 -0.61
CA LEU A 5 -16.68 8.71 -1.07
C LEU A 5 -15.53 9.12 -0.14
N GLN A 6 -15.72 8.95 1.17
CA GLN A 6 -14.67 9.23 2.15
C GLN A 6 -13.42 8.36 1.92
N ASP A 7 -13.60 7.05 1.69
CA ASP A 7 -12.48 6.14 1.46
C ASP A 7 -11.81 6.37 0.11
N LYS A 8 -12.57 6.76 -0.92
CA LYS A 8 -11.99 7.25 -2.18
C LYS A 8 -11.10 8.47 -1.90
N ARG A 9 -11.60 9.48 -1.20
CA ARG A 9 -10.82 10.68 -0.87
C ARG A 9 -9.55 10.34 -0.08
N ARG A 10 -9.62 9.42 0.87
CA ARG A 10 -8.45 8.93 1.63
C ARG A 10 -7.43 8.26 0.73
N PHE A 11 -7.87 7.37 -0.15
CA PHE A 11 -7.02 6.70 -1.15
C PHE A 11 -6.28 7.70 -2.04
N TYR A 12 -7.00 8.66 -2.63
CA TYR A 12 -6.41 9.69 -3.48
C TYR A 12 -5.44 10.60 -2.72
N ARG A 13 -5.81 11.02 -1.51
CA ARG A 13 -4.96 11.89 -0.67
C ARG A 13 -3.66 11.19 -0.30
N ALA A 14 -3.73 9.97 0.23
CA ALA A 14 -2.56 9.17 0.59
C ALA A 14 -1.70 8.83 -0.65
N GLY A 15 -2.33 8.52 -1.78
CA GLY A 15 -1.63 8.25 -3.04
C GLY A 15 -0.88 9.46 -3.58
N ALA A 16 -1.51 10.64 -3.62
CA ALA A 16 -0.88 11.88 -4.09
C ALA A 16 0.31 12.29 -3.21
N LEU A 17 0.15 12.21 -1.89
CA LEU A 17 1.23 12.47 -0.92
C LEU A 17 2.34 11.40 -1.01
N GLY A 18 1.99 10.15 -1.29
CA GLY A 18 2.93 9.05 -1.52
C GLY A 18 3.78 9.26 -2.77
N LEU A 19 3.17 9.65 -3.89
CA LEU A 19 3.90 10.00 -5.12
C LEU A 19 4.87 11.15 -4.87
N ARG A 20 4.46 12.17 -4.11
CA ARG A 20 5.34 13.28 -3.73
C ARG A 20 6.54 12.79 -2.92
N ALA A 21 6.30 11.96 -1.89
CA ALA A 21 7.36 11.40 -1.07
C ALA A 21 8.36 10.54 -1.87
N LEU A 22 7.89 9.80 -2.88
CA LEU A 22 8.76 9.02 -3.77
C LEU A 22 9.64 9.92 -4.67
N GLN A 23 9.06 11.00 -5.20
CA GLN A 23 9.80 11.97 -6.03
C GLN A 23 10.95 12.62 -5.24
N ASP A 24 10.68 13.03 -4.01
CA ASP A 24 11.67 13.70 -3.17
C ASP A 24 12.83 12.76 -2.78
N ARG A 25 12.57 11.45 -2.71
CA ARG A 25 13.58 10.42 -2.43
C ARG A 25 14.38 9.96 -3.66
N GLN A 26 14.06 10.45 -4.86
CA GLN A 26 14.72 10.08 -6.13
C GLN A 26 14.76 8.55 -6.36
N LEU A 27 13.77 7.82 -5.84
CA LEU A 27 13.70 6.37 -5.99
C LEU A 27 13.19 6.02 -7.40
N GLY A 28 14.08 6.09 -8.40
CA GLY A 28 13.84 5.63 -9.77
C GLY A 28 14.46 6.53 -10.86
N PRO A 29 14.98 5.96 -11.97
CA PRO A 29 15.56 6.73 -13.09
C PRO A 29 14.49 7.51 -13.88
N ASP A 30 13.24 7.04 -13.86
CA ASP A 30 12.09 7.79 -14.34
C ASP A 30 11.50 8.54 -13.15
N ARG A 31 11.46 9.87 -13.25
CA ARG A 31 10.67 10.69 -12.33
C ARG A 31 9.24 10.14 -12.36
N PHE A 32 8.81 9.42 -11.32
CA PHE A 32 7.42 9.01 -11.17
C PHE A 32 6.52 10.17 -11.57
N SER A 33 5.52 9.90 -12.42
CA SER A 33 4.58 10.87 -12.99
C SER A 33 5.05 11.82 -14.09
N ALA A 34 6.29 11.79 -14.57
CA ALA A 34 6.70 12.71 -15.65
C ALA A 34 5.88 12.50 -16.94
N ASN A 35 5.61 11.24 -17.30
CA ASN A 35 4.76 10.90 -18.44
C ASN A 35 3.30 11.28 -18.21
N ALA A 36 2.76 11.05 -17.01
CA ALA A 36 1.41 11.46 -16.63
C ALA A 36 1.25 12.99 -16.68
N GLU A 37 2.23 13.73 -16.16
CA GLU A 37 2.24 15.20 -16.18
C GLU A 37 2.38 15.74 -17.61
N ALA A 38 3.20 15.12 -18.45
CA ALA A 38 3.32 15.47 -19.87
C ALA A 38 1.99 15.24 -20.62
N ARG A 39 1.34 14.09 -20.39
CA ARG A 39 0.01 13.79 -20.94
C ARG A 39 -1.02 14.81 -20.49
N TRP A 40 -1.09 15.11 -19.19
CA TRP A 40 -2.04 16.11 -18.68
C TRP A 40 -1.79 17.50 -19.29
N LYS A 41 -0.52 17.93 -19.41
CA LYS A 41 -0.18 19.21 -20.04
C LYS A 41 -0.57 19.28 -21.50
N ALA A 42 -0.46 18.17 -22.24
CA ALA A 42 -0.80 18.11 -23.67
C ALA A 42 -2.31 18.30 -23.92
N PHE A 43 -3.17 17.90 -23.00
CA PHE A 43 -4.63 18.02 -23.08
C PHE A 43 -5.19 19.04 -22.08
N ARG A 44 -4.38 20.01 -21.67
CA ARG A 44 -4.76 21.03 -20.70
C ARG A 44 -5.91 21.88 -21.27
N GLY A 45 -7.08 21.80 -20.64
CA GLY A 45 -8.32 22.44 -21.09
C GLY A 45 -9.47 21.45 -21.33
N GLU A 46 -9.15 20.20 -21.65
CA GLU A 46 -10.10 19.10 -21.80
C GLU A 46 -10.08 18.15 -20.59
N LEU A 47 -8.96 18.12 -19.86
CA LEU A 47 -8.79 17.34 -18.63
C LEU A 47 -8.96 18.18 -17.38
N THR A 48 -9.66 17.62 -16.41
CA THR A 48 -9.89 18.18 -15.07
C THR A 48 -8.77 17.83 -14.09
N ASP A 49 -8.80 18.41 -12.90
CA ASP A 49 -7.90 18.03 -11.80
C ASP A 49 -8.13 16.58 -11.33
N ALA A 50 -9.35 16.05 -11.49
CA ALA A 50 -9.64 14.66 -11.18
C ALA A 50 -8.94 13.73 -12.18
N ASP A 51 -9.01 14.04 -13.48
CA ASP A 51 -8.31 13.29 -14.52
C ASP A 51 -6.79 13.33 -14.30
N ARG A 52 -6.27 14.47 -13.84
CA ARG A 52 -4.87 14.58 -13.47
C ARG A 52 -4.50 13.61 -12.35
N LEU A 53 -5.25 13.57 -11.24
CA LEU A 53 -4.98 12.63 -10.15
C LEU A 53 -5.04 11.17 -10.61
N ASP A 54 -6.03 10.82 -11.43
CA ASP A 54 -6.15 9.48 -11.98
C ASP A 54 -4.93 9.11 -12.83
N LEU A 55 -4.49 10.00 -13.72
CA LEU A 55 -3.28 9.78 -14.54
C LEU A 55 -2.03 9.58 -13.68
N LEU A 56 -1.87 10.37 -12.62
CA LEU A 56 -0.73 10.27 -11.70
C LEU A 56 -0.72 8.91 -10.97
N LEU A 57 -1.86 8.51 -10.41
CA LEU A 57 -1.99 7.25 -9.69
C LEU A 57 -1.90 6.03 -10.63
N ARG A 58 -2.45 6.12 -11.84
CA ARG A 58 -2.31 5.09 -12.89
C ARG A 58 -0.85 4.85 -13.25
N ASP A 59 -0.06 5.92 -13.43
CA ASP A 59 1.38 5.82 -13.69
C ASP A 59 2.12 5.17 -12.50
N GLY A 60 1.81 5.59 -11.27
CA GLY A 60 2.36 4.97 -10.06
C GLY A 60 1.99 3.48 -9.94
N ALA A 61 0.76 3.12 -10.30
CA ALA A 61 0.23 1.77 -10.18
C ALA A 61 0.94 0.76 -11.10
N VAL A 62 1.58 1.21 -12.19
CA VAL A 62 2.39 0.34 -13.06
C VAL A 62 3.51 -0.33 -12.27
N LYS A 63 4.17 0.41 -11.36
CA LYS A 63 5.29 -0.09 -10.56
C LYS A 63 4.86 -0.57 -9.18
N GLN A 64 3.88 0.12 -8.57
CA GLN A 64 3.47 -0.09 -7.18
C GLN A 64 1.94 -0.17 -7.08
N PRO A 65 1.31 -1.22 -7.64
CA PRO A 65 -0.14 -1.31 -7.70
C PRO A 65 -0.78 -1.35 -6.31
N LEU A 66 -0.19 -2.00 -5.30
CA LEU A 66 -0.78 -1.99 -3.95
C LEU A 66 -0.74 -0.59 -3.28
N ALA A 67 0.04 0.36 -3.80
CA ALA A 67 0.05 1.74 -3.31
C ALA A 67 -0.93 2.65 -4.08
N PHE A 68 -1.10 2.44 -5.38
CA PHE A 68 -1.72 3.42 -6.29
C PHE A 68 -2.83 2.87 -7.19
N SER A 69 -3.05 1.55 -7.22
CA SER A 69 -4.19 0.96 -7.94
C SER A 69 -5.39 0.89 -7.00
N ALA A 70 -6.48 1.54 -7.38
CA ALA A 70 -7.74 1.40 -6.66
C ALA A 70 -8.22 -0.05 -6.68
N ALA A 71 -8.05 -0.77 -7.80
CA ALA A 71 -8.35 -2.19 -7.89
C ALA A 71 -7.64 -3.02 -6.81
N ARG A 72 -6.33 -2.84 -6.64
CA ARG A 72 -5.58 -3.59 -5.61
C ARG A 72 -5.87 -3.11 -4.19
N VAL A 73 -5.93 -1.80 -3.98
CA VAL A 73 -6.18 -1.23 -2.65
C VAL A 73 -7.58 -1.59 -2.15
N PHE A 74 -8.60 -1.57 -2.99
CA PHE A 74 -9.98 -1.92 -2.60
C PHE A 74 -10.31 -3.40 -2.76
N GLY A 75 -9.39 -4.22 -3.29
CA GLY A 75 -9.64 -5.64 -3.54
C GLY A 75 -10.75 -5.87 -4.56
N LEU A 76 -10.79 -5.04 -5.61
CA LEU A 76 -11.74 -5.21 -6.72
C LEU A 76 -11.33 -6.43 -7.57
N PRO A 77 -12.29 -7.27 -7.99
CA PRO A 77 -12.01 -8.57 -8.61
C PRO A 77 -11.38 -8.43 -10.01
N ASP A 78 -10.41 -9.33 -10.30
CA ASP A 78 -9.90 -9.74 -11.63
C ASP A 78 -9.85 -8.69 -12.74
N LEU A 79 -9.30 -7.51 -12.42
CA LEU A 79 -8.99 -6.50 -13.41
C LEU A 79 -7.65 -6.80 -14.09
N ALA A 80 -7.60 -6.55 -15.40
CA ALA A 80 -6.37 -6.61 -16.16
C ALA A 80 -5.33 -5.66 -15.55
N SER A 81 -4.05 -6.05 -15.59
CA SER A 81 -2.97 -5.30 -14.91
C SER A 81 -2.77 -3.88 -15.45
N ASP A 82 -3.26 -3.59 -16.66
CA ASP A 82 -3.20 -2.30 -17.32
C ASP A 82 -4.37 -1.36 -16.98
N GLU A 83 -5.42 -1.86 -16.32
CA GLU A 83 -6.54 -1.06 -15.83
C GLU A 83 -6.55 -1.03 -14.29
N PRO A 84 -5.77 -0.12 -13.67
CA PRO A 84 -5.56 -0.14 -12.22
C PRO A 84 -6.76 0.31 -11.40
N PHE A 85 -7.81 0.88 -12.01
CA PHE A 85 -8.96 1.43 -11.28
C PHE A 85 -10.20 0.58 -11.51
N GLY A 86 -10.38 0.06 -12.73
CA GLY A 86 -11.50 -0.77 -13.12
C GLY A 86 -12.57 0.02 -13.89
N PRO A 87 -13.39 -0.65 -14.71
CA PRO A 87 -14.38 0.00 -15.56
C PRO A 87 -15.47 0.74 -14.76
N ASP A 88 -15.77 0.25 -13.55
CA ASP A 88 -16.80 0.83 -12.68
C ASP A 88 -16.24 1.90 -11.72
N TRP A 89 -14.96 2.23 -11.82
CA TRP A 89 -14.37 3.23 -10.95
C TRP A 89 -14.77 4.64 -11.35
N VAL A 90 -15.65 5.23 -10.56
CA VAL A 90 -15.98 6.65 -10.67
C VAL A 90 -14.92 7.48 -9.95
N SER A 91 -14.19 8.29 -10.72
CA SER A 91 -13.18 9.24 -10.27
C SER A 91 -13.75 10.28 -9.30
N LEU A 92 -12.88 11.00 -8.61
CA LEU A 92 -13.29 12.15 -7.80
C LEU A 92 -13.92 13.24 -8.67
N GLN A 93 -14.78 14.04 -8.06
CA GLN A 93 -15.22 15.28 -8.70
C GLN A 93 -14.06 16.28 -8.75
N PRO A 94 -13.98 17.14 -9.79
CA PRO A 94 -12.91 18.13 -9.91
C PRO A 94 -12.77 19.04 -8.67
N ALA A 95 -13.90 19.38 -8.03
CA ALA A 95 -13.95 20.19 -6.81
C ALA A 95 -13.23 19.53 -5.62
N ASP A 96 -13.17 18.20 -5.58
CA ASP A 96 -12.48 17.43 -4.53
C ASP A 96 -11.01 17.15 -4.89
N ALA A 97 -10.66 17.09 -6.17
CA ALA A 97 -9.33 16.75 -6.64
C ALA A 97 -8.32 17.91 -6.50
N GLY A 98 -8.71 19.13 -6.87
CA GLY A 98 -7.83 20.31 -6.83
C GLY A 98 -7.22 20.60 -5.44
N PRO A 99 -8.00 20.53 -4.33
CA PRO A 99 -7.45 20.64 -2.99
C PRO A 99 -6.38 19.59 -2.66
N LEU A 100 -6.56 18.33 -3.08
CA LEU A 100 -5.59 17.25 -2.82
C LEU A 100 -4.28 17.45 -3.59
N LEU A 101 -4.36 17.93 -4.84
CA LEU A 101 -3.18 18.27 -5.65
C LEU A 101 -2.38 19.42 -5.03
N ARG A 102 -3.07 20.45 -4.52
CA ARG A 102 -2.42 21.55 -3.80
C ARG A 102 -1.78 21.07 -2.51
N GLU A 103 -2.50 20.28 -1.72
CA GLU A 103 -1.97 19.70 -0.50
C GLU A 103 -0.71 18.87 -0.76
N ALA A 104 -0.73 17.98 -1.76
CA ALA A 104 0.43 17.16 -2.09
C ALA A 104 1.64 17.98 -2.56
N ARG A 105 1.41 19.12 -3.23
CA ARG A 105 2.47 20.04 -3.64
C ARG A 105 3.04 20.82 -2.46
N ASP A 106 2.17 21.31 -1.58
CA ASP A 106 2.52 22.26 -0.52
C ASP A 106 2.96 21.54 0.78
N THR A 107 2.65 20.25 0.93
CA THR A 107 3.11 19.43 2.05
C THR A 107 4.60 19.12 1.87
N PRO A 108 5.46 19.50 2.82
CA PRO A 108 6.88 19.20 2.74
C PRO A 108 7.12 17.69 2.80
N PRO A 109 8.18 17.18 2.13
CA PRO A 109 8.56 15.78 2.26
C PRO A 109 8.77 15.43 3.73
N GLN A 110 8.24 14.27 4.12
CA GLN A 110 8.49 13.72 5.45
C GLN A 110 9.96 13.27 5.52
N ALA A 111 10.84 14.15 6.02
CA ALA A 111 12.27 13.89 6.16
C ALA A 111 12.59 12.80 7.20
N ALA A 112 11.60 12.37 7.98
CA ALA A 112 11.75 11.46 9.12
C ALA A 112 11.70 9.96 8.78
N GLY A 113 11.91 9.58 7.51
CA GLY A 113 11.97 8.17 7.09
C GLY A 113 10.63 7.60 6.60
N ALA A 114 10.66 6.35 6.12
CA ALA A 114 9.49 5.66 5.60
C ALA A 114 8.43 5.44 6.68
N GLY A 115 8.84 5.03 7.88
CA GLY A 115 7.94 4.79 9.00
C GLY A 115 7.11 6.01 9.42
N ALA A 116 7.76 7.18 9.51
CA ALA A 116 7.08 8.43 9.86
C ALA A 116 6.03 8.81 8.81
N PHE A 117 6.36 8.67 7.51
CA PHE A 117 5.39 8.90 6.44
C PHE A 117 4.22 7.93 6.53
N LEU A 118 4.45 6.65 6.82
CA LEU A 118 3.37 5.66 6.91
C LEU A 118 2.45 5.89 8.11
N LYS A 119 2.97 6.36 9.24
CA LYS A 119 2.14 6.80 10.39
C LYS A 119 1.23 7.94 9.98
N PHE A 120 1.77 8.96 9.31
CA PHE A 120 0.97 10.05 8.76
C PHE A 120 -0.08 9.55 7.76
N ALA A 121 0.28 8.64 6.84
CA ALA A 121 -0.67 8.07 5.90
C ALA A 121 -1.76 7.23 6.58
N ALA A 122 -1.44 6.54 7.69
CA ALA A 122 -2.41 5.80 8.49
C ALA A 122 -3.43 6.77 9.13
N ASP A 123 -2.98 7.92 9.63
CA ASP A 123 -3.86 8.97 10.15
C ASP A 123 -4.81 9.51 9.06
N LEU A 124 -4.33 9.67 7.83
CA LEU A 124 -5.18 10.06 6.69
C LEU A 124 -6.32 9.06 6.48
N TRP A 125 -6.03 7.77 6.62
CA TRP A 125 -7.01 6.69 6.53
C TRP A 125 -7.92 6.59 7.76
N GLY A 126 -7.61 7.31 8.85
CA GLY A 126 -8.30 7.16 10.14
C GLY A 126 -7.95 5.84 10.84
N LEU A 127 -6.80 5.26 10.54
CA LEU A 127 -6.25 4.10 11.24
C LEU A 127 -5.48 4.57 12.47
N ALA A 128 -5.45 3.73 13.51
CA ALA A 128 -4.66 3.97 14.71
C ALA A 128 -3.65 2.81 14.88
N PRO A 129 -2.47 2.89 14.23
CA PRO A 129 -1.48 1.82 14.28
C PRO A 129 -1.11 1.45 15.73
N GLY A 130 -1.30 0.18 16.09
CA GLY A 130 -1.04 -0.35 17.42
C GLY A 130 0.37 -0.92 17.53
N PRO A 131 0.84 -1.20 18.75
CA PRO A 131 2.12 -1.83 18.96
C PRO A 131 2.15 -3.26 18.39
N VAL A 132 3.34 -3.69 17.97
CA VAL A 132 3.69 -5.07 17.60
C VAL A 132 4.74 -5.58 18.59
N VAL A 133 4.80 -6.89 18.81
CA VAL A 133 5.85 -7.49 19.64
C VAL A 133 7.22 -7.24 18.99
N THR A 134 8.02 -6.34 19.57
CA THR A 134 9.28 -5.86 18.99
C THR A 134 10.29 -6.99 18.71
N GLY A 135 10.33 -8.00 19.57
CA GLY A 135 11.20 -9.17 19.37
C GLY A 135 10.90 -9.96 18.10
N ALA A 136 9.64 -10.01 17.68
CA ALA A 136 9.26 -10.68 16.44
C ALA A 136 9.73 -9.88 15.22
N VAL A 137 9.60 -8.55 15.22
CA VAL A 137 10.10 -7.71 14.12
C VAL A 137 11.63 -7.83 13.97
N ALA A 138 12.37 -7.82 15.08
CA ALA A 138 13.82 -7.94 15.06
C ALA A 138 14.32 -9.27 14.46
N SER A 139 13.52 -10.34 14.54
CA SER A 139 13.84 -11.64 13.92
C SER A 139 13.64 -11.68 12.40
N ALA A 140 13.05 -10.66 11.78
CA ALA A 140 12.88 -10.60 10.33
C ALA A 140 14.23 -10.44 9.60
N GLN A 141 14.46 -11.34 8.65
CA GLN A 141 15.69 -11.47 7.86
C GLN A 141 15.40 -11.58 6.37
N ALA A 142 16.43 -11.46 5.53
CA ALA A 142 16.35 -11.60 4.07
C ALA A 142 15.66 -12.90 3.59
N ALA A 143 15.79 -14.00 4.33
CA ALA A 143 15.18 -15.28 3.98
C ALA A 143 13.75 -15.46 4.53
N SER A 144 13.22 -14.49 5.27
CA SER A 144 11.93 -14.61 5.94
C SER A 144 10.76 -14.61 4.96
N ARG A 145 9.75 -15.42 5.25
CA ARG A 145 8.42 -15.36 4.63
C ARG A 145 7.44 -14.93 5.71
N ILE A 146 6.94 -13.71 5.60
CA ILE A 146 6.34 -12.98 6.72
C ILE A 146 4.85 -12.81 6.46
N ILE A 147 4.03 -13.29 7.40
CA ILE A 147 2.61 -12.95 7.44
C ILE A 147 2.47 -11.68 8.29
N VAL A 148 1.78 -10.67 7.76
CA VAL A 148 1.54 -9.40 8.45
C VAL A 148 0.02 -9.20 8.62
N ALA A 149 -0.38 -8.73 9.79
CA ALA A 149 -1.75 -8.31 10.09
C ALA A 149 -1.76 -7.02 10.92
N GLY A 150 -2.51 -6.03 10.44
CA GLY A 150 -2.63 -4.69 11.04
C GLY A 150 -1.63 -3.68 10.50
N ALA A 151 -2.00 -2.40 10.56
CA ALA A 151 -1.19 -1.29 10.06
C ALA A 151 0.05 -1.08 10.91
N GLY A 152 -0.04 -1.27 12.24
CA GLY A 152 1.11 -1.19 13.14
C GLY A 152 2.22 -2.18 12.78
N ALA A 153 1.87 -3.43 12.45
CA ALA A 153 2.83 -4.46 12.07
C ALA A 153 3.46 -4.15 10.71
N ALA A 154 2.68 -3.66 9.74
CA ALA A 154 3.20 -3.24 8.43
C ALA A 154 4.20 -2.08 8.56
N ILE A 155 3.87 -1.07 9.36
CA ILE A 155 4.74 0.09 9.61
C ILE A 155 6.04 -0.34 10.29
N ALA A 156 5.96 -1.14 11.36
CA ALA A 156 7.14 -1.59 12.08
C ALA A 156 8.07 -2.44 11.21
N LEU A 157 7.51 -3.29 10.34
CA LEU A 157 8.30 -4.09 9.40
C LEU A 157 8.99 -3.20 8.34
N VAL A 158 8.31 -2.16 7.84
CA VAL A 158 8.90 -1.21 6.90
C VAL A 158 10.01 -0.40 7.56
N GLU A 159 9.82 0.05 8.81
CA GLU A 159 10.86 0.72 9.61
C GLU A 159 12.09 -0.18 9.78
N HIS A 160 11.89 -1.47 10.05
CA HIS A 160 12.97 -2.44 10.19
C HIS A 160 13.73 -2.72 8.88
N ALA A 161 13.04 -2.65 7.74
CA ALA A 161 13.64 -2.84 6.42
C ALA A 161 14.27 -1.55 5.86
N GLU A 162 14.09 -0.39 6.49
CA GLU A 162 14.63 0.88 6.00
C GLU A 162 16.17 0.86 6.03
N GLY A 163 16.78 1.10 4.85
CA GLY A 163 18.24 1.01 4.67
C GLY A 163 18.78 -0.42 4.46
N ARG A 164 17.92 -1.44 4.47
CA ARG A 164 18.30 -2.85 4.27
C ARG A 164 18.08 -3.31 2.83
N SER A 165 19.15 -3.34 2.04
CA SER A 165 19.10 -3.80 0.65
C SER A 165 18.97 -5.33 0.50
N ASP A 166 19.14 -6.08 1.59
CA ASP A 166 18.98 -7.53 1.63
C ASP A 166 17.52 -7.97 1.78
N MET A 167 16.60 -7.03 2.04
CA MET A 167 15.17 -7.32 2.20
C MET A 167 14.37 -6.85 0.98
N ASP A 168 13.51 -7.72 0.45
CA ASP A 168 12.48 -7.37 -0.54
C ASP A 168 11.11 -7.69 0.04
N LEU A 169 10.51 -6.70 0.72
CA LEU A 169 9.19 -6.87 1.32
C LEU A 169 8.10 -7.19 0.28
N GLY A 170 8.32 -6.82 -0.99
CA GLY A 170 7.41 -7.15 -2.07
C GLY A 170 7.27 -8.66 -2.28
N ASP A 171 8.37 -9.40 -2.18
CA ASP A 171 8.34 -10.86 -2.26
C ASP A 171 8.10 -11.53 -0.89
N GLN A 172 8.69 -10.98 0.18
CA GLN A 172 8.71 -11.65 1.49
C GLN A 172 7.36 -11.61 2.21
N VAL A 173 6.51 -10.62 1.95
CA VAL A 173 5.33 -10.33 2.76
C VAL A 173 4.03 -10.83 2.14
N LEU A 174 3.22 -11.47 2.98
CA LEU A 174 1.80 -11.71 2.76
C LEU A 174 0.99 -10.93 3.80
N LEU A 175 0.19 -9.96 3.34
CA LEU A 175 -0.69 -9.19 4.19
C LEU A 175 -2.06 -9.88 4.30
N VAL A 176 -2.51 -10.12 5.53
CA VAL A 176 -3.91 -10.44 5.82
C VAL A 176 -4.60 -9.14 6.20
N ALA A 177 -5.50 -8.64 5.34
CA ALA A 177 -6.17 -7.37 5.56
C ALA A 177 -7.61 -7.38 5.03
N GLN A 178 -8.47 -6.60 5.68
CA GLN A 178 -9.83 -6.34 5.21
C GLN A 178 -9.99 -4.90 4.76
N SER A 179 -9.25 -3.96 5.35
CA SER A 179 -9.38 -2.55 5.01
C SER A 179 -8.51 -2.16 3.80
N PRO A 180 -8.97 -1.23 2.96
CA PRO A 180 -8.14 -0.64 1.91
C PRO A 180 -6.96 0.16 2.47
N GLY A 181 -7.13 0.79 3.63
CA GLY A 181 -6.06 1.54 4.29
C GLY A 181 -4.85 0.67 4.59
N GLU A 182 -5.02 -0.49 5.24
CA GLU A 182 -3.91 -1.41 5.54
C GLU A 182 -3.15 -1.85 4.28
N ARG A 183 -3.90 -2.16 3.21
CA ARG A 183 -3.33 -2.51 1.90
C ARG A 183 -2.49 -1.37 1.35
N GLN A 184 -3.04 -0.16 1.31
CA GLN A 184 -2.32 1.00 0.76
C GLN A 184 -1.09 1.37 1.60
N ILE A 185 -1.16 1.27 2.94
CA ILE A 185 -0.02 1.53 3.83
C ILE A 185 1.14 0.59 3.53
N LEU A 186 0.88 -0.72 3.42
CA LEU A 186 1.96 -1.66 3.06
C LEU A 186 2.51 -1.38 1.67
N GLY A 187 1.63 -1.12 0.68
CA GLY A 187 2.05 -0.78 -0.67
C GLY A 187 2.94 0.46 -0.73
N LEU A 188 2.55 1.55 -0.04
CA LEU A 188 3.35 2.77 0.07
C LEU A 188 4.69 2.50 0.76
N GLY A 189 4.70 1.64 1.80
CA GLY A 189 5.91 1.26 2.50
C GLY A 189 6.92 0.58 1.58
N VAL A 190 6.49 -0.42 0.82
CA VAL A 190 7.34 -1.12 -0.15
C VAL A 190 7.82 -0.17 -1.26
N ALA A 191 6.96 0.72 -1.73
CA ALA A 191 7.34 1.75 -2.70
C ALA A 191 8.46 2.65 -2.15
N LEU A 192 8.34 3.10 -0.90
CA LEU A 192 9.31 3.99 -0.24
C LEU A 192 10.65 3.31 0.07
N LEU A 193 10.67 1.99 0.14
CA LEU A 193 11.89 1.19 0.25
C LEU A 193 12.53 0.89 -1.13
N GLY A 194 11.89 1.31 -2.22
CA GLY A 194 12.35 1.00 -3.58
C GLY A 194 12.13 -0.47 -3.97
N GLY A 195 11.18 -1.15 -3.32
CA GLY A 195 10.83 -2.53 -3.63
C GLY A 195 10.40 -2.71 -5.07
N ARG A 196 10.78 -3.85 -5.68
CA ARG A 196 10.48 -4.12 -7.11
C ARG A 196 9.21 -4.93 -7.29
N GLN A 197 8.84 -5.68 -6.26
CA GLN A 197 7.66 -6.52 -6.26
C GLN A 197 6.57 -5.90 -5.40
N THR A 198 5.34 -6.30 -5.67
CA THR A 198 4.18 -5.90 -4.87
C THR A 198 3.88 -6.98 -3.84
N PRO A 199 3.71 -6.63 -2.56
CA PRO A 199 3.29 -7.57 -1.54
C PRO A 199 1.99 -8.28 -1.92
N ARG A 200 1.92 -9.56 -1.57
CA ARG A 200 0.70 -10.36 -1.75
C ARG A 200 -0.29 -9.99 -0.65
N THR A 201 -1.58 -9.96 -0.96
CA THR A 201 -2.63 -9.67 0.02
C THR A 201 -3.74 -10.69 -0.04
N VAL A 202 -4.24 -11.11 1.11
CA VAL A 202 -5.40 -12.00 1.26
C VAL A 202 -6.39 -11.43 2.24
N THR A 203 -7.65 -11.85 2.14
CA THR A 203 -8.67 -11.52 3.14
C THR A 203 -8.60 -12.49 4.32
N ALA A 204 -9.30 -12.18 5.41
CA ALA A 204 -9.44 -13.11 6.54
C ALA A 204 -10.39 -14.28 6.25
N GLN A 205 -11.14 -14.22 5.14
CA GLN A 205 -12.05 -15.26 4.68
C GLN A 205 -11.30 -16.26 3.80
N ASP A 206 -11.09 -17.49 4.27
CA ASP A 206 -10.30 -18.51 3.57
C ASP A 206 -8.88 -18.05 3.15
N PRO A 207 -8.05 -17.59 4.10
CA PRO A 207 -6.73 -17.02 3.79
C PRO A 207 -5.76 -18.07 3.23
N LEU A 208 -5.91 -19.35 3.58
CA LEU A 208 -5.00 -20.42 3.16
C LEU A 208 -5.14 -20.74 1.67
N THR A 209 -6.37 -20.86 1.17
CA THR A 209 -6.61 -21.10 -0.26
C THR A 209 -6.10 -19.93 -1.09
N GLN A 210 -6.37 -18.69 -0.66
CA GLN A 210 -5.87 -17.50 -1.34
C GLN A 210 -4.34 -17.42 -1.31
N ALA A 211 -3.70 -17.69 -0.17
CA ALA A 211 -2.24 -17.68 -0.05
C ALA A 211 -1.60 -18.68 -1.01
N ARG A 212 -2.13 -19.90 -1.09
CA ARG A 212 -1.66 -20.94 -2.03
C ARG A 212 -1.86 -20.54 -3.49
N ALA A 213 -3.01 -19.94 -3.82
CA ALA A 213 -3.27 -19.43 -5.18
C ALA A 213 -2.27 -18.34 -5.59
N LEU A 214 -1.75 -17.57 -4.63
CA LEU A 214 -0.72 -16.56 -4.83
C LEU A 214 0.72 -17.11 -4.74
N GLY A 215 0.89 -18.43 -4.62
CA GLY A 215 2.20 -19.09 -4.49
C GLY A 215 2.90 -18.84 -3.16
N PHE A 216 2.15 -18.48 -2.11
CA PHE A 216 2.67 -18.32 -0.75
C PHE A 216 2.36 -19.57 0.06
N ASP A 217 3.28 -20.53 0.05
CA ASP A 217 3.11 -21.91 0.53
C ASP A 217 3.81 -22.20 1.87
N ARG A 218 4.62 -21.27 2.35
CA ARG A 218 5.32 -21.35 3.64
C ARG A 218 5.46 -19.97 4.28
N ALA A 219 5.48 -19.95 5.61
CA ALA A 219 5.77 -18.78 6.41
C ALA A 219 6.80 -19.13 7.49
N THR A 220 7.68 -18.19 7.80
CA THR A 220 8.69 -18.33 8.86
C THR A 220 8.42 -17.38 10.02
N LEU A 221 7.56 -16.37 9.83
CA LEU A 221 7.28 -15.34 10.82
C LEU A 221 5.84 -14.87 10.70
N LEU A 222 5.23 -14.59 11.85
CA LEU A 222 3.94 -13.94 11.97
C LEU A 222 4.11 -12.62 12.73
N LEU A 223 3.71 -11.51 12.13
CA LEU A 223 3.66 -10.19 12.75
C LEU A 223 2.21 -9.72 12.82
N VAL A 224 1.71 -9.51 14.04
CA VAL A 224 0.35 -9.02 14.29
C VAL A 224 0.44 -7.84 15.23
N SER A 225 -0.14 -6.71 14.83
CA SER A 225 -0.29 -5.55 15.72
C SER A 225 -1.67 -5.53 16.37
N GLN A 226 -1.77 -4.81 17.49
CA GLN A 226 -3.01 -4.77 18.29
C GLN A 226 -4.18 -4.11 17.56
N ASP A 227 -3.92 -3.27 16.55
CA ASP A 227 -4.95 -2.59 15.74
C ASP A 227 -5.61 -3.50 14.69
N ALA A 228 -5.04 -4.66 14.39
CA ALA A 228 -5.67 -5.61 13.47
C ALA A 228 -7.03 -6.08 14.01
N ALA A 229 -8.07 -6.10 13.18
CA ALA A 229 -9.40 -6.59 13.58
C ALA A 229 -9.34 -8.04 14.12
N PRO A 230 -10.19 -8.43 15.09
CA PRO A 230 -10.15 -9.77 15.69
C PRO A 230 -10.15 -10.91 14.67
N GLU A 231 -10.98 -10.81 13.63
CA GLU A 231 -11.11 -11.80 12.56
C GLU A 231 -9.84 -11.89 11.72
N VAL A 232 -9.20 -10.73 11.47
CA VAL A 232 -7.92 -10.64 10.76
C VAL A 232 -6.80 -11.29 11.59
N ARG A 233 -6.76 -11.05 12.90
CA ARG A 233 -5.78 -11.69 13.79
C ARG A 233 -5.95 -13.21 13.84
N GLN A 234 -7.19 -13.67 13.96
CA GLN A 234 -7.50 -15.10 13.96
C GLN A 234 -7.14 -15.75 12.61
N GLY A 235 -7.51 -15.11 11.49
CA GLY A 235 -7.18 -15.58 10.15
C GLY A 235 -5.67 -15.65 9.92
N ALA A 236 -4.91 -14.63 10.34
CA ALA A 236 -3.46 -14.60 10.24
C ALA A 236 -2.79 -15.68 11.10
N ALA A 237 -3.27 -15.90 12.33
CA ALA A 237 -2.76 -16.95 13.20
C ALA A 237 -3.04 -18.36 12.65
N ALA A 238 -4.26 -18.60 12.16
CA ALA A 238 -4.62 -19.87 11.53
C ALA A 238 -3.80 -20.13 10.26
N LEU A 239 -3.60 -19.10 9.43
CA LEU A 239 -2.74 -19.16 8.26
C LEU A 239 -1.28 -19.48 8.63
N ALA A 240 -0.73 -18.79 9.63
CA ALA A 240 0.64 -19.01 10.08
C ALA A 240 0.87 -20.44 10.56
N ALA A 241 -0.07 -20.98 11.35
CA ALA A 241 -0.02 -22.37 11.79
C ALA A 241 -0.08 -23.35 10.60
N ALA A 242 -0.96 -23.09 9.62
CA ALA A 242 -1.09 -23.92 8.43
C ALA A 242 0.14 -23.87 7.49
N LEU A 243 0.89 -22.76 7.53
CA LEU A 243 2.10 -22.54 6.73
C LEU A 243 3.42 -22.83 7.47
N GLY A 244 3.33 -23.41 8.68
CA GLY A 244 4.48 -23.96 9.40
C GLY A 244 5.22 -22.98 10.33
N VAL A 245 4.63 -21.82 10.66
CA VAL A 245 5.20 -20.95 11.71
C VAL A 245 5.02 -21.65 13.06
N GLN A 246 6.13 -22.01 13.70
CA GLN A 246 6.11 -22.52 15.08
C GLN A 246 6.03 -21.32 16.03
N GLY A 247 5.09 -21.38 16.98
CA GLY A 247 4.84 -20.32 17.96
C GLY A 247 5.94 -20.17 19.00
#